data_AF-A0A438CDT9-F1
#
_entry.id   AF-A0A438CDT9-F1
#
_cell.length_a   1.000
_cell.length_b   1.000
_cell.length_c   1.000
_cell.angle_alpha   90.00
_cell.angle_beta   90.00
_cell.angle_gamma   90.00
#
_symmetry.space_group_name_H-M   'P 1'
#
loop_
_entity.id
_entity.type
_entity.pdbx_description
1 polymer ?
#
loop_
_entity_poly.entity_id
_entity_poly.type
_entity_poly.pdbx_seq_one_letter_code
_entity_poly.pdbx_strand_id
1 'polypeptide(L)'
;MRLSGVVREENEGTGVKHGHWTEDRISDTGNEAEIRESTLSAHACFLIKNMSQREEHIRDISVNLLSQLRERFLQVLWNSSCLDSLLFSVHDESPSALFNDPAWVATIRSLYQKVVREWIINSLSYAPCTSQGLLQEKLCKANTWQRAQHKPDVVSLLSEIRIGTGKNDSWIGTRTANVPAVIAAAAAASGANFKLIDAFNLEVLSTGIVSATVKCNHAGEIAGMRRFYDSIDGFQPGAAPTGFALGLQRLRSGVSHQPQPENESFNEILLNKFVRRLQQFVNIAEKGGEVNKLSFREICSQATALLLSNLGSDSKSNLEGSSQLLRLLCWCPAYISTPDAMETGVFIWTWLVSAAPQLGSLVLAELVDAWLWTIDTKRGLFASEARYSGPTAKLRPHLSPGEPEQLPEKDPVEQIIAHRLWLGFLIDRFEVVRHNSVEQLLLLGRMLQGTAKLPWKFSRHPAATGTFFTVMLLGLKFCSCQSQGNLQSFKTGLQLLEDRIYR
;
A
#
# COMPACT_ATOMS: atom_id res chain seq x y z
N MET A 1 16.96 -17.49 16.89
CA MET A 1 17.95 -18.48 16.41
C MET A 1 17.18 -19.65 15.81
N ARG A 2 17.47 -19.98 14.54
CA ARG A 2 16.85 -21.00 13.66
C ARG A 2 15.37 -20.80 13.27
N LEU A 3 15.14 -19.94 12.27
CA LEU A 3 14.03 -20.04 11.33
C LEU A 3 14.62 -20.20 9.92
N SER A 4 14.91 -21.44 9.56
CA SER A 4 15.01 -21.97 8.19
C SER A 4 15.77 -23.29 8.24
N GLY A 5 15.12 -24.34 7.79
CA GLY A 5 15.71 -25.65 7.61
C GLY A 5 14.64 -26.60 7.15
N VAL A 6 14.93 -27.32 6.06
CA VAL A 6 14.18 -28.47 5.50
C VAL A 6 13.00 -28.00 4.63
N VAL A 7 12.98 -28.07 3.28
CA VAL A 7 13.68 -28.90 2.27
C VAL A 7 13.80 -28.09 0.96
N ARG A 8 14.98 -28.05 0.34
CA ARG A 8 15.16 -27.77 -1.09
C ARG A 8 16.36 -28.57 -1.58
N GLU A 9 16.09 -29.78 -2.05
CA GLU A 9 17.01 -30.54 -2.88
C GLU A 9 16.22 -31.13 -4.06
N GLU A 10 16.89 -31.14 -5.21
CA GLU A 10 16.52 -31.74 -6.51
C GLU A 10 15.64 -30.91 -7.48
N ASN A 11 16.27 -29.99 -8.23
CA ASN A 11 16.25 -29.96 -9.70
C ASN A 11 17.13 -28.82 -10.25
N GLU A 12 18.45 -28.96 -10.18
CA GLU A 12 19.40 -28.07 -10.88
C GLU A 12 19.90 -28.77 -12.15
N GLY A 13 19.45 -28.30 -13.31
CA GLY A 13 19.96 -28.79 -14.60
C GLY A 13 19.30 -28.18 -15.84
N THR A 14 18.06 -27.70 -15.74
CA THR A 14 17.31 -27.14 -16.89
C THR A 14 16.78 -25.72 -16.69
N GLY A 15 16.91 -25.15 -15.47
CA GLY A 15 16.35 -23.84 -15.11
C GLY A 15 17.12 -22.62 -15.63
N VAL A 16 18.43 -22.73 -15.90
CA VAL A 16 19.28 -21.55 -16.18
C VAL A 16 18.97 -20.91 -17.55
N LYS A 17 18.60 -21.71 -18.56
CA LYS A 17 18.26 -21.18 -19.90
C LYS A 17 16.85 -20.59 -19.98
N HIS A 18 15.92 -21.05 -19.14
CA HIS A 18 14.56 -20.49 -19.07
C HIS A 18 14.52 -19.20 -18.24
N GLY A 19 15.36 -19.07 -17.21
CA GLY A 19 15.47 -17.85 -16.40
C GLY A 19 15.85 -16.63 -17.25
N HIS A 20 16.96 -16.71 -17.99
CA HIS A 20 17.46 -15.60 -18.83
C HIS A 20 16.45 -15.16 -19.90
N TRP A 21 15.79 -16.11 -20.57
CA TRP A 21 14.79 -15.79 -21.60
C TRP A 21 13.52 -15.10 -21.04
N THR A 22 13.16 -15.44 -19.80
CA THR A 22 11.99 -14.82 -19.14
C THR A 22 12.34 -13.44 -18.61
N GLU A 23 13.56 -13.27 -18.06
CA GLU A 23 14.09 -11.98 -17.61
C GLU A 23 14.23 -10.98 -18.77
N ASP A 24 14.79 -11.40 -19.92
CA ASP A 24 14.90 -10.57 -21.12
C ASP A 24 13.52 -10.05 -21.58
N ARG A 25 12.51 -10.93 -21.63
CA ARG A 25 11.14 -10.55 -22.03
C ARG A 25 10.43 -9.65 -21.02
N ILE A 26 10.68 -9.84 -19.73
CA ILE A 26 10.16 -8.96 -18.68
C ILE A 26 10.76 -7.56 -18.84
N SER A 27 12.06 -7.47 -19.15
CA SER A 27 12.76 -6.20 -19.34
C SER A 27 12.26 -5.43 -20.56
N ASP A 28 12.08 -6.09 -21.70
CA ASP A 28 11.57 -5.46 -22.93
C ASP A 28 10.13 -4.96 -22.76
N THR A 29 9.26 -5.82 -22.23
CA THR A 29 7.84 -5.47 -22.02
C THR A 29 7.69 -4.37 -20.96
N GLY A 30 8.57 -4.36 -19.95
CA GLY A 30 8.64 -3.31 -18.93
C GLY A 30 9.02 -1.95 -19.51
N ASN A 31 10.08 -1.90 -20.32
CA ASN A 31 10.54 -0.66 -20.96
C ASN A 31 9.45 -0.05 -21.87
N GLU A 32 8.76 -0.87 -22.66
CA GLU A 32 7.65 -0.38 -23.49
C GLU A 32 6.49 0.17 -22.64
N ALA A 33 6.18 -0.47 -21.50
CA ALA A 33 5.13 -0.02 -20.61
C ALA A 33 5.45 1.33 -19.97
N GLU A 34 6.70 1.53 -19.54
CA GLU A 34 7.19 2.79 -18.98
C GLU A 34 7.14 3.94 -19.99
N ILE A 35 7.58 3.70 -21.24
CA ILE A 35 7.51 4.70 -22.32
C ILE A 35 6.06 5.09 -22.61
N ARG A 36 5.15 4.10 -22.66
CA ARG A 36 3.71 4.35 -22.85
C ARG A 36 3.13 5.18 -21.71
N GLU A 37 3.43 4.83 -20.45
CA GLU A 37 2.96 5.58 -19.28
C GLU A 37 3.48 7.02 -19.28
N SER A 38 4.79 7.20 -19.50
CA SER A 38 5.42 8.52 -19.59
C SER A 38 4.78 9.38 -20.69
N THR A 39 4.58 8.81 -21.88
CA THR A 39 3.94 9.50 -23.01
C THR A 39 2.52 9.92 -22.68
N LEU A 40 1.70 9.02 -22.13
CA LEU A 40 0.31 9.32 -21.75
C LEU A 40 0.24 10.41 -20.67
N SER A 41 1.11 10.34 -19.66
CA SER A 41 1.17 11.34 -18.60
C SER A 41 1.58 12.72 -19.13
N ALA A 42 2.55 12.79 -20.05
CA ALA A 42 2.98 14.04 -20.67
C ALA A 42 1.84 14.72 -21.45
N HIS A 43 1.08 13.94 -22.23
CA HIS A 43 -0.08 14.46 -22.97
C HIS A 43 -1.20 14.90 -22.03
N ALA A 44 -1.48 14.14 -20.97
CA ALA A 44 -2.47 14.52 -19.97
C ALA A 44 -2.06 15.83 -19.27
N CYS A 45 -0.82 15.94 -18.80
CA CYS A 45 -0.27 17.16 -18.20
C CYS A 45 -0.34 18.36 -19.16
N PHE A 46 -0.06 18.16 -20.45
CA PHE A 46 -0.20 19.19 -21.48
C PHE A 46 -1.65 19.68 -21.60
N LEU A 47 -2.61 18.77 -21.71
CA LEU A 47 -4.03 19.12 -21.79
C LEU A 47 -4.52 19.81 -20.51
N ILE A 48 -4.08 19.34 -19.34
CA ILE A 48 -4.40 19.97 -18.05
C ILE A 48 -3.94 21.42 -18.05
N LYS A 49 -2.67 21.68 -18.38
CA LYS A 49 -2.12 23.05 -18.44
C LYS A 49 -2.92 23.93 -19.39
N ASN A 50 -3.32 23.40 -20.55
CA ASN A 50 -4.06 24.18 -21.55
C ASN A 50 -5.49 24.56 -21.15
N MET A 51 -6.05 23.99 -20.08
CA MET A 51 -7.31 24.46 -19.51
C MET A 51 -7.21 25.87 -18.91
N SER A 52 -5.99 26.38 -18.68
CA SER A 52 -5.74 27.75 -18.20
C SER A 52 -5.54 28.78 -19.31
N GLN A 53 -5.59 28.38 -20.60
CA GLN A 53 -5.37 29.30 -21.72
C GLN A 53 -6.45 30.38 -21.80
N ARG A 54 -6.09 31.57 -22.29
CA ARG A 54 -7.02 32.70 -22.45
C ARG A 54 -8.12 32.42 -23.48
N GLU A 55 -7.78 31.71 -24.56
CA GLU A 55 -8.71 31.38 -25.63
C GLU A 55 -9.67 30.25 -25.21
N GLU A 56 -10.97 30.52 -25.28
CA GLU A 56 -12.03 29.60 -24.85
C GLU A 56 -12.05 28.31 -25.67
N HIS A 57 -11.89 28.41 -26.99
CA HIS A 57 -11.87 27.28 -27.89
C HIS A 57 -10.72 26.29 -27.56
N ILE A 58 -9.54 26.80 -27.17
CA ILE A 58 -8.42 25.96 -26.75
C ILE A 58 -8.76 25.23 -25.45
N ARG A 59 -9.41 25.91 -24.48
CA ARG A 59 -9.85 25.27 -23.23
C ARG A 59 -10.85 24.16 -23.48
N ASP A 60 -11.86 24.41 -24.32
CA ASP A 60 -12.92 23.44 -24.62
C ASP A 60 -12.37 22.19 -25.31
N ILE A 61 -11.50 22.38 -26.31
CA ILE A 61 -10.79 21.26 -26.96
C ILE A 61 -9.97 20.49 -25.93
N SER A 62 -9.25 21.19 -25.05
CA SER A 62 -8.41 20.56 -24.03
C SER A 62 -9.23 19.70 -23.07
N VAL A 63 -10.38 20.19 -22.60
CA VAL A 63 -11.30 19.45 -21.71
C VAL A 63 -11.89 18.23 -22.42
N ASN A 64 -12.31 18.38 -23.68
CA ASN A 64 -12.88 17.29 -24.46
C ASN A 64 -11.85 16.17 -24.71
N LEU A 65 -10.65 16.53 -25.16
CA LEU A 65 -9.56 15.57 -25.37
C LEU A 65 -9.12 14.92 -24.05
N LEU A 66 -9.09 15.68 -22.96
CA LEU A 66 -8.77 15.16 -21.64
C LEU A 66 -9.80 14.13 -21.16
N SER A 67 -11.09 14.35 -21.43
CA SER A 67 -12.14 13.36 -21.12
C SER A 67 -11.99 12.09 -21.95
N GLN A 68 -11.73 12.21 -23.25
CA GLN A 68 -11.50 11.04 -24.11
C GLN A 68 -10.24 10.26 -23.69
N LEU A 69 -9.17 10.97 -23.32
CA LEU A 69 -7.92 10.36 -22.87
C LEU A 69 -8.13 9.54 -21.59
N ARG A 70 -8.81 10.11 -20.58
CA ARG A 70 -9.05 9.42 -19.30
C ARG A 70 -10.02 8.24 -19.43
N GLU A 71 -10.95 8.27 -20.38
CA GLU A 71 -11.88 7.16 -20.63
C GLU A 71 -11.19 5.99 -21.35
N ARG A 72 -10.25 6.28 -22.25
CA ARG A 72 -9.51 5.26 -23.00
C ARG A 72 -8.32 4.69 -22.22
N PHE A 73 -7.65 5.52 -21.43
CA PHE A 73 -6.43 5.17 -20.70
C PHE A 73 -6.61 5.50 -19.21
N LEU A 74 -7.29 4.60 -18.50
CA LEU A 74 -7.61 4.78 -17.09
C LEU A 74 -6.38 5.04 -16.20
N GLN A 75 -5.21 4.51 -16.57
CA GLN A 75 -3.96 4.66 -15.81
C GLN A 75 -3.52 6.12 -15.61
N VAL A 76 -3.99 7.04 -16.45
CA VAL A 76 -3.74 8.47 -16.31
C VAL A 76 -4.38 9.03 -15.02
N LEU A 77 -5.50 8.44 -14.56
CA LEU A 77 -6.26 8.93 -13.41
C LEU A 77 -5.49 8.89 -12.08
N TRP A 78 -4.55 7.96 -11.95
CA TRP A 78 -3.72 7.76 -10.74
C TRP A 78 -2.23 7.95 -11.03
N ASN A 79 -1.87 8.64 -12.12
CA ASN A 79 -0.49 9.02 -12.37
C ASN A 79 -0.11 10.24 -11.50
N SER A 80 1.04 10.14 -10.83
CA SER A 80 1.52 11.13 -9.85
C SER A 80 1.67 12.53 -10.46
N SER A 81 2.21 12.64 -11.68
CA SER A 81 2.45 13.91 -12.38
C SER A 81 1.16 14.56 -12.87
N CYS A 82 0.19 13.74 -13.29
CA CYS A 82 -1.14 14.21 -13.67
C CYS A 82 -1.88 14.79 -12.47
N LEU A 83 -1.83 14.10 -11.32
CA LEU A 83 -2.41 14.60 -10.07
C LEU A 83 -1.73 15.89 -9.59
N ASP A 84 -0.39 15.99 -9.68
CA ASP A 84 0.31 17.24 -9.35
C ASP A 84 -0.14 18.39 -10.25
N SER A 85 -0.25 18.14 -11.55
CA SER A 85 -0.70 19.15 -12.51
C SER A 85 -2.15 19.57 -12.21
N LEU A 86 -3.04 18.63 -11.90
CA LEU A 86 -4.44 18.93 -11.58
C LEU A 86 -4.62 19.71 -10.28
N LEU A 87 -3.89 19.33 -9.23
CA LEU A 87 -4.05 19.92 -7.90
C LEU A 87 -3.31 21.25 -7.74
N PHE A 88 -2.22 21.47 -8.49
CA PHE A 88 -1.32 22.59 -8.26
C PHE A 88 -1.08 23.52 -9.47
N SER A 89 -1.34 23.09 -10.72
CA SER A 89 -0.99 23.89 -11.92
C SER A 89 -1.82 25.17 -12.09
N VAL A 90 -3.02 25.27 -11.48
CA VAL A 90 -3.90 26.46 -11.57
C VAL A 90 -3.29 27.69 -10.90
N HIS A 91 -2.30 27.49 -10.02
CA HIS A 91 -1.86 28.50 -9.08
C HIS A 91 -0.38 28.88 -9.23
N ASP A 92 0.38 28.18 -10.09
CA ASP A 92 1.78 28.51 -10.38
C ASP A 92 1.92 29.56 -11.49
N GLU A 93 0.96 29.65 -12.42
CA GLU A 93 0.90 30.74 -13.39
C GLU A 93 0.04 31.89 -12.85
N SER A 94 0.55 32.60 -11.85
CA SER A 94 0.13 33.99 -11.64
C SER A 94 0.82 34.81 -12.72
N PRO A 95 0.12 35.24 -13.80
CA PRO A 95 0.75 36.06 -14.80
C PRO A 95 1.14 37.35 -14.10
N SER A 96 2.38 37.77 -14.28
CA SER A 96 2.90 39.07 -13.89
C SER A 96 1.80 40.15 -13.94
N ALA A 97 1.53 40.72 -12.77
CA ALA A 97 0.54 41.69 -12.31
C ALA A 97 -0.04 42.79 -13.24
N LEU A 98 0.09 42.77 -14.56
CA LEU A 98 -0.28 43.90 -15.40
C LEU A 98 -1.72 43.86 -15.97
N PHE A 99 -2.36 42.69 -16.13
CA PHE A 99 -3.70 42.58 -16.75
C PHE A 99 -4.46 41.32 -16.30
N ASN A 100 -5.00 41.29 -15.07
CA ASN A 100 -5.85 40.18 -14.60
C ASN A 100 -7.33 40.62 -14.54
N ASP A 101 -8.17 40.08 -15.41
CA ASP A 101 -9.63 40.17 -15.31
C ASP A 101 -10.13 39.19 -14.22
N PRO A 102 -10.75 39.68 -13.13
CA PRO A 102 -11.28 38.82 -12.06
C PRO A 102 -12.32 37.79 -12.53
N ALA A 103 -13.11 38.10 -13.55
CA ALA A 103 -14.14 37.20 -14.08
C ALA A 103 -13.55 35.99 -14.80
N TRP A 104 -12.48 36.20 -15.58
CA TRP A 104 -11.73 35.14 -16.24
C TRP A 104 -11.07 34.19 -15.22
N VAL A 105 -10.44 34.73 -14.17
CA VAL A 105 -9.82 33.93 -13.11
C VAL A 105 -10.86 33.07 -12.37
N ALA A 106 -12.06 33.62 -12.11
CA ALA A 106 -13.15 32.87 -11.49
C ALA A 106 -13.66 31.73 -12.40
N THR A 107 -13.76 31.99 -13.72
CA THR A 107 -14.19 31.00 -14.71
C THR A 107 -13.22 29.82 -14.78
N ILE A 108 -11.91 30.09 -14.86
CA ILE A 108 -10.88 29.04 -14.86
C ILE A 108 -10.91 28.25 -13.56
N ARG A 109 -11.02 28.93 -12.42
CA ARG A 109 -11.10 28.26 -11.11
C ARG A 109 -12.29 27.28 -11.05
N SER A 110 -13.47 27.72 -11.49
CA SER A 110 -14.66 26.86 -11.53
C SER A 110 -14.49 25.67 -12.46
N LEU A 111 -13.90 25.87 -13.64
CA LEU A 111 -13.61 24.79 -14.60
C LEU A 111 -12.68 23.74 -13.99
N TYR A 112 -11.58 24.17 -13.39
CA TYR A 112 -10.64 23.25 -12.74
C TYR A 112 -11.27 22.51 -11.57
N GLN A 113 -12.03 23.19 -10.70
CA GLN A 113 -12.75 22.53 -9.60
C GLN A 113 -13.68 21.42 -10.11
N LYS A 114 -14.41 21.67 -11.21
CA LYS A 114 -15.26 20.66 -11.84
C LYS A 114 -14.44 19.47 -12.36
N VAL A 115 -13.37 19.74 -13.13
CA VAL A 115 -12.53 18.69 -13.73
C VAL A 115 -11.83 17.86 -12.66
N VAL A 116 -11.27 18.49 -11.64
CA VAL A 116 -10.61 17.83 -10.49
C VAL A 116 -11.61 16.95 -9.75
N ARG A 117 -12.82 17.45 -9.49
CA ARG A 117 -13.88 16.67 -8.83
C ARG A 117 -14.24 15.42 -9.62
N GLU A 118 -14.51 15.54 -10.91
CA GLU A 118 -14.80 14.39 -11.77
C GLU A 118 -13.63 13.41 -11.86
N TRP A 119 -12.40 13.93 -11.92
CA TRP A 119 -11.19 13.14 -12.00
C TRP A 119 -11.01 12.27 -10.75
N ILE A 120 -11.14 12.88 -9.58
CA ILE A 120 -11.00 12.22 -8.29
C ILE A 120 -12.09 11.16 -8.13
N ILE A 121 -13.35 11.51 -8.40
CA ILE A 121 -14.50 10.58 -8.40
C ILE A 121 -14.22 9.36 -9.29
N ASN A 122 -13.76 9.58 -10.53
CA ASN A 122 -13.43 8.48 -11.44
C ASN A 122 -12.25 7.64 -10.95
N SER A 123 -11.18 8.27 -10.48
CA SER A 123 -9.99 7.58 -9.95
C SER A 123 -10.36 6.66 -8.78
N LEU A 124 -11.13 7.17 -7.82
CA LEU A 124 -11.62 6.43 -6.65
C LEU A 124 -12.59 5.30 -7.02
N SER A 125 -13.29 5.39 -8.14
CA SER A 125 -14.21 4.34 -8.57
C SER A 125 -13.50 3.12 -9.18
N TYR A 126 -12.32 3.33 -9.78
CA TYR A 126 -11.53 2.29 -10.45
C TYR A 126 -10.41 1.73 -9.57
N ALA A 127 -9.73 2.59 -8.82
CA ALA A 127 -8.62 2.23 -7.93
C ALA A 127 -8.71 3.03 -6.62
N PRO A 128 -9.71 2.78 -5.76
CA PRO A 128 -9.93 3.54 -4.53
C PRO A 128 -8.74 3.56 -3.56
N CYS A 129 -8.10 2.43 -3.24
CA CYS A 129 -6.97 2.41 -2.29
C CYS A 129 -5.79 3.22 -2.85
N THR A 130 -5.43 2.97 -4.10
CA THR A 130 -4.31 3.67 -4.76
C THR A 130 -4.58 5.16 -4.89
N SER A 131 -5.78 5.55 -5.32
CA SER A 131 -6.18 6.96 -5.45
C SER A 131 -6.12 7.69 -4.12
N GLN A 132 -6.63 7.07 -3.05
CA GLN A 132 -6.55 7.64 -1.71
C GLN A 132 -5.12 7.79 -1.22
N GLY A 133 -4.30 6.75 -1.37
CA GLY A 133 -2.89 6.79 -0.95
C GLY A 133 -2.13 7.91 -1.64
N LEU A 134 -2.34 8.09 -2.95
CA LEU A 134 -1.75 9.19 -3.72
C LEU A 134 -2.25 10.55 -3.25
N LEU A 135 -3.56 10.73 -3.07
CA LEU A 135 -4.12 12.00 -2.57
C LEU A 135 -3.57 12.36 -1.18
N GLN A 136 -3.48 11.39 -0.27
CA GLN A 136 -2.88 11.59 1.06
C GLN A 136 -1.41 12.00 0.96
N GLU A 137 -0.65 11.37 0.06
CA GLU A 137 0.76 11.72 -0.17
C GLU A 137 0.90 13.13 -0.74
N LYS A 138 0.05 13.53 -1.69
CA LYS A 138 0.04 14.91 -2.22
C LYS A 138 -0.31 15.94 -1.15
N LEU A 139 -1.28 15.64 -0.29
CA LEU A 139 -1.62 16.48 0.86
C LEU A 139 -0.44 16.60 1.85
N CYS A 140 0.28 15.50 2.08
CA CYS A 140 1.47 15.53 2.93
C CYS A 140 2.60 16.39 2.34
N LYS A 141 2.88 16.26 1.04
CA LYS A 141 3.86 17.11 0.36
C LYS A 141 3.45 18.59 0.38
N ALA A 142 2.16 18.88 0.16
CA ALA A 142 1.62 20.24 0.27
C ALA A 142 1.81 20.86 1.67
N ASN A 143 1.80 20.06 2.74
CA ASN A 143 2.11 20.55 4.09
C ASN A 143 3.56 21.02 4.27
N THR A 144 4.49 20.50 3.47
CA THR A 144 5.93 20.84 3.54
C THR A 144 6.32 22.01 2.63
N TRP A 145 5.45 22.42 1.70
CA TRP A 145 5.72 23.51 0.77
C TRP A 145 5.51 24.88 1.44
N GLN A 146 6.47 25.78 1.28
CA GLN A 146 6.44 27.15 1.83
C GLN A 146 5.32 28.05 1.25
N ARG A 147 4.55 27.56 0.26
CA ARG A 147 3.43 28.30 -0.38
C ARG A 147 2.13 28.11 0.40
N ALA A 148 2.02 28.81 1.53
CA ALA A 148 0.88 28.74 2.46
C ALA A 148 -0.46 29.31 1.90
N GLN A 149 -0.46 30.00 0.75
CA GLN A 149 -1.63 30.76 0.29
C GLN A 149 -2.75 29.92 -0.36
N HIS A 150 -2.47 28.70 -0.84
CA HIS A 150 -3.42 27.93 -1.70
C HIS A 150 -3.83 26.57 -1.15
N LYS A 151 -3.34 26.23 0.05
CA LYS A 151 -3.70 25.04 0.82
C LYS A 151 -5.19 24.94 1.19
N PRO A 152 -5.89 26.01 1.62
CA PRO A 152 -7.28 25.87 2.06
C PRO A 152 -8.24 25.53 0.91
N ASP A 153 -7.97 26.00 -0.31
CA ASP A 153 -8.85 25.79 -1.47
C ASP A 153 -8.84 24.33 -1.93
N VAL A 154 -7.66 23.70 -1.99
CA VAL A 154 -7.53 22.27 -2.33
C VAL A 154 -8.14 21.38 -1.25
N VAL A 155 -7.92 21.71 0.02
CA VAL A 155 -8.51 20.97 1.15
C VAL A 155 -10.03 21.12 1.17
N SER A 156 -10.56 22.33 0.93
CA SER A 156 -12.00 22.57 0.79
C SER A 156 -12.59 21.73 -0.33
N LEU A 157 -12.00 21.80 -1.54
CA LEU A 157 -12.43 21.03 -2.70
C LEU A 157 -12.46 19.53 -2.40
N LEU A 158 -11.42 18.99 -1.77
CA LEU A 158 -11.34 17.57 -1.42
C LEU A 158 -12.35 17.19 -0.32
N SER A 159 -12.61 18.07 0.64
CA SER A 159 -13.58 17.85 1.72
C SER A 159 -15.04 17.86 1.24
N GLU A 160 -15.33 18.61 0.17
CA GLU A 160 -16.66 18.70 -0.45
C GLU A 160 -16.98 17.47 -1.32
N ILE A 161 -15.97 16.70 -1.74
CA ILE A 161 -16.18 15.48 -2.51
C ILE A 161 -16.67 14.38 -1.56
N ARG A 162 -17.97 14.11 -1.61
CA ARG A 162 -18.57 12.96 -0.94
C ARG A 162 -18.52 11.74 -1.85
N ILE A 163 -17.87 10.67 -1.39
CA ILE A 163 -17.96 9.34 -2.00
C ILE A 163 -19.06 8.58 -1.27
N GLY A 164 -20.30 8.70 -1.73
CA GLY A 164 -21.42 7.97 -1.16
C GLY A 164 -21.87 6.86 -2.11
N THR A 165 -21.73 5.60 -1.69
CA THR A 165 -22.57 4.52 -2.23
C THR A 165 -23.84 4.50 -1.40
N GLY A 166 -24.76 5.43 -1.66
CA GLY A 166 -26.10 5.35 -1.08
C GLY A 166 -26.72 3.98 -1.38
N LYS A 167 -27.70 3.53 -0.59
CA LYS A 167 -28.39 2.24 -0.75
C LYS A 167 -28.92 1.96 -2.17
N ASN A 168 -28.99 2.98 -3.04
CA ASN A 168 -29.44 2.89 -4.43
C ASN A 168 -28.38 3.31 -5.48
N ASP A 169 -27.15 3.67 -5.09
CA ASP A 169 -26.13 4.23 -5.98
C ASP A 169 -24.87 3.35 -6.03
N SER A 170 -25.01 2.09 -6.46
CA SER A 170 -23.84 1.37 -6.99
C SER A 170 -23.32 2.15 -8.19
N TRP A 171 -22.00 2.34 -8.30
CA TRP A 171 -21.42 3.00 -9.46
C TRP A 171 -21.93 2.32 -10.73
N ILE A 172 -22.46 3.11 -11.67
CA ILE A 172 -23.01 2.55 -12.90
C ILE A 172 -21.88 1.85 -13.67
N GLY A 173 -22.08 0.56 -13.99
CA GLY A 173 -21.15 -0.27 -14.76
C GLY A 173 -20.18 -1.12 -13.92
N THR A 174 -19.17 -1.69 -14.60
CA THR A 174 -18.18 -2.61 -14.02
C THR A 174 -17.04 -1.87 -13.31
N ARG A 175 -17.36 -1.16 -12.23
CA ARG A 175 -16.39 -0.38 -11.43
C ARG A 175 -15.84 -1.21 -10.27
N THR A 176 -14.54 -1.10 -10.00
CA THR A 176 -13.88 -1.88 -8.94
C THR A 176 -14.39 -1.52 -7.54
N ALA A 177 -14.80 -0.26 -7.35
CA ALA A 177 -15.49 0.22 -6.15
C ALA A 177 -16.84 -0.48 -5.87
N ASN A 178 -17.43 -1.22 -6.81
CA ASN A 178 -18.63 -2.02 -6.54
C ASN A 178 -18.32 -3.33 -5.80
N VAL A 179 -17.04 -3.72 -5.68
CA VAL A 179 -16.64 -4.91 -4.93
C VAL A 179 -16.54 -4.55 -3.44
N PRO A 180 -17.36 -5.14 -2.53
CA PRO A 180 -17.36 -4.72 -1.13
C PRO A 180 -16.03 -4.93 -0.41
N ALA A 181 -15.26 -5.95 -0.80
CA ALA A 181 -13.92 -6.17 -0.28
C ALA A 181 -12.98 -4.99 -0.60
N VAL A 182 -13.07 -4.43 -1.81
CA VAL A 182 -12.28 -3.28 -2.26
C VAL A 182 -12.66 -2.04 -1.46
N ILE A 183 -13.95 -1.77 -1.26
CA ILE A 183 -14.39 -0.61 -0.45
C ILE A 183 -13.97 -0.76 1.02
N ALA A 184 -14.01 -1.97 1.58
CA ALA A 184 -13.50 -2.21 2.93
C ALA A 184 -11.99 -1.97 3.02
N ALA A 185 -11.21 -2.43 2.03
CA ALA A 185 -9.78 -2.13 1.95
C ALA A 185 -9.51 -0.63 1.73
N ALA A 186 -10.34 0.04 0.93
CA ALA A 186 -10.31 1.48 0.73
C ALA A 186 -10.59 2.23 2.04
N ALA A 187 -11.51 1.74 2.87
CA ALA A 187 -11.74 2.30 4.19
C ALA A 187 -10.49 2.19 5.07
N ALA A 188 -9.89 1.00 5.10
CA ALA A 188 -8.63 0.77 5.82
C ALA A 188 -7.50 1.68 5.31
N ALA A 189 -7.34 1.81 3.99
CA ALA A 189 -6.37 2.70 3.34
C ALA A 189 -6.56 4.18 3.71
N SER A 190 -7.82 4.63 3.84
CA SER A 190 -8.13 5.98 4.30
C SER A 190 -7.78 6.22 5.77
N GLY A 191 -7.55 5.16 6.54
CA GLY A 191 -7.26 5.21 7.97
C GLY A 191 -8.52 5.20 8.85
N ALA A 192 -9.71 5.01 8.28
CA ALA A 192 -10.97 4.87 9.00
C ALA A 192 -10.97 3.61 9.87
N ASN A 193 -11.61 3.68 11.05
CA ASN A 193 -11.89 2.48 11.83
C ASN A 193 -13.10 1.78 11.20
N PHE A 194 -12.91 0.60 10.62
CA PHE A 194 -14.01 -0.14 10.00
C PHE A 194 -14.88 -0.76 11.10
N LYS A 195 -15.96 -0.08 11.51
CA LYS A 195 -17.08 -0.79 12.13
C LYS A 195 -17.87 -1.41 10.99
N LEU A 196 -17.90 -2.74 10.95
CA LEU A 196 -18.50 -3.60 9.91
C LEU A 196 -20.00 -3.31 9.61
N ILE A 197 -20.61 -2.34 10.29
CA ILE A 197 -22.04 -2.05 10.34
C ILE A 197 -22.42 -0.81 9.50
N ASP A 198 -21.51 0.15 9.27
CA ASP A 198 -21.83 1.39 8.54
C ASP A 198 -21.22 1.39 7.11
N ALA A 199 -21.55 0.36 6.33
CA ALA A 199 -20.88 0.04 5.06
C ALA A 199 -21.17 0.96 3.86
N PHE A 200 -21.88 2.09 4.01
CA PHE A 200 -22.46 2.78 2.84
C PHE A 200 -22.27 4.31 2.76
N ASN A 201 -21.83 4.96 3.84
CA ASN A 201 -21.55 6.41 3.84
C ASN A 201 -20.14 6.67 4.37
N LEU A 202 -19.13 6.24 3.62
CA LEU A 202 -17.76 6.50 4.02
C LEU A 202 -17.34 7.87 3.51
N GLU A 203 -17.17 8.84 4.41
CA GLU A 203 -16.47 10.10 4.12
C GLU A 203 -14.97 9.85 3.98
N VAL A 204 -14.63 9.03 2.98
CA VAL A 204 -13.29 8.51 2.69
C VAL A 204 -12.27 9.63 2.56
N LEU A 205 -12.67 10.75 1.94
CA LEU A 205 -11.79 11.87 1.66
C LEU A 205 -11.55 12.75 2.89
N SER A 206 -12.58 13.02 3.69
CA SER A 206 -12.45 13.67 5.01
C SER A 206 -11.50 12.87 5.91
N THR A 207 -11.74 11.56 6.00
CA THR A 207 -10.89 10.65 6.77
C THR A 207 -9.48 10.58 6.19
N GLY A 208 -9.35 10.59 4.87
CA GLY A 208 -8.07 10.65 4.16
C GLY A 208 -7.26 11.91 4.48
N ILE A 209 -7.89 13.08 4.60
CA ILE A 209 -7.22 14.33 4.99
C ILE A 209 -6.67 14.22 6.42
N VAL A 210 -7.46 13.70 7.36
CA VAL A 210 -7.01 13.44 8.73
C VAL A 210 -5.85 12.45 8.73
N SER A 211 -5.96 11.38 7.95
CA SER A 211 -4.90 10.38 7.84
C SER A 211 -3.61 10.93 7.22
N ALA A 212 -3.69 11.82 6.24
CA ALA A 212 -2.52 12.50 5.69
C ALA A 212 -1.81 13.28 6.82
N THR A 213 -2.56 13.99 7.66
CA THR A 213 -1.99 14.68 8.82
C THR A 213 -1.29 13.71 9.78
N VAL A 214 -1.89 12.56 10.09
CA VAL A 214 -1.27 11.52 10.92
C VAL A 214 0.03 10.98 10.31
N LYS A 215 0.05 10.70 9.00
CA LYS A 215 1.25 10.24 8.28
C LYS A 215 2.38 11.27 8.36
N CYS A 216 2.05 12.54 8.15
CA CYS A 216 2.97 13.65 8.29
C CYS A 216 3.52 13.81 9.72
N ASN A 217 2.69 13.60 10.74
CA ASN A 217 3.12 13.64 12.14
C ASN A 217 4.16 12.55 12.42
N HIS A 218 3.93 11.31 12.00
CA HIS A 218 4.89 10.22 12.19
C HIS A 218 6.20 10.45 11.40
N ALA A 219 6.11 11.01 10.19
CA ALA A 219 7.31 11.43 9.46
C ALA A 219 8.08 12.53 10.23
N GLY A 220 7.38 13.49 10.81
CA GLY A 220 7.93 14.53 11.67
C GLY A 220 8.55 14.01 12.97
N GLU A 221 7.93 12.99 13.60
CA GLU A 221 8.46 12.31 14.79
C GLU A 221 9.82 11.68 14.50
N ILE A 222 9.93 10.90 13.41
CA ILE A 222 11.20 10.28 13.03
C ILE A 222 12.25 11.33 12.67
N ALA A 223 11.88 12.36 11.92
CA ALA A 223 12.79 13.46 11.60
C ALA A 223 13.27 14.21 12.86
N GLY A 224 12.37 14.41 13.84
CA GLY A 224 12.69 14.99 15.14
C GLY A 224 13.66 14.12 15.94
N MET A 225 13.36 12.81 16.05
CA MET A 225 14.25 11.84 16.72
C MET A 225 15.66 11.84 16.11
N ARG A 226 15.77 11.92 14.77
CA ARG A 226 17.06 12.00 14.07
C ARG A 226 17.83 13.25 14.48
N ARG A 227 17.18 14.42 14.42
CA ARG A 227 17.80 15.70 14.82
C ARG A 227 18.27 15.71 16.27
N PHE A 228 17.49 15.12 17.18
CA PHE A 228 17.89 15.00 18.58
C PHE A 228 19.11 14.10 18.75
N TYR A 229 19.17 12.98 18.05
CA TYR A 229 20.33 12.09 18.09
C TYR A 229 21.59 12.79 17.56
N ASP A 230 21.49 13.45 16.40
CA ASP A 230 22.59 14.22 15.81
C ASP A 230 23.08 15.34 16.76
N SER A 231 22.15 15.97 17.50
CA SER A 231 22.50 16.99 18.51
C SER A 231 23.24 16.42 19.72
N ILE A 232 22.96 15.17 20.10
CA ILE A 232 23.60 14.51 21.25
C ILE A 232 24.99 14.00 20.85
N ASP A 233 25.14 13.44 19.65
CA ASP A 233 26.44 13.00 19.10
C ASP A 233 27.38 14.18 18.77
N GLY A 234 26.80 15.37 18.53
CA GLY A 234 27.55 16.63 18.37
C GLY A 234 28.18 17.19 19.65
N PHE A 235 27.87 16.66 20.84
CA PHE A 235 28.53 17.04 22.10
C PHE A 235 29.76 16.17 22.38
N GLN A 236 30.81 16.30 21.55
CA GLN A 236 32.15 15.89 22.00
C GLN A 236 32.71 16.93 22.99
N PRO A 237 33.14 16.54 24.22
CA PRO A 237 33.95 17.39 25.08
C PRO A 237 35.39 17.40 24.54
N GLY A 238 35.63 18.13 23.45
CA GLY A 238 36.90 18.05 22.72
C GLY A 238 37.38 19.31 22.00
N ALA A 239 36.63 20.41 22.04
CA ALA A 239 37.09 21.70 21.54
C ALA A 239 36.71 22.81 22.52
N ALA A 240 37.58 23.03 23.51
CA ALA A 240 37.51 24.24 24.33
C ALA A 240 37.75 25.48 23.43
N PRO A 241 36.98 26.55 23.58
CA PRO A 241 37.33 27.82 22.95
C PRO A 241 38.60 28.36 23.62
N THR A 242 39.60 28.66 22.80
CA THR A 242 40.82 29.38 23.18
C THR A 242 40.47 30.71 23.86
N GLY A 243 40.87 30.87 25.13
CA GLY A 243 41.06 32.17 25.76
C GLY A 243 40.50 32.28 27.18
N PHE A 244 41.34 31.97 28.19
CA PHE A 244 41.76 32.86 29.29
C PHE A 244 42.41 32.00 30.39
N ALA A 245 43.68 32.29 30.67
CA ALA A 245 44.50 31.60 31.65
C ALA A 245 44.16 32.06 33.08
N LEU A 246 44.16 31.12 34.04
CA LEU A 246 44.81 31.26 35.36
C LEU A 246 44.72 29.96 36.19
N GLY A 247 45.87 29.29 36.33
CA GLY A 247 46.39 28.57 37.50
C GLY A 247 45.54 27.50 38.20
N LEU A 248 45.93 26.22 38.05
CA LEU A 248 46.65 25.43 39.08
C LEU A 248 46.94 24.01 38.54
N GLN A 249 48.23 23.64 38.43
CA GLN A 249 48.66 22.28 38.07
C GLN A 249 48.49 21.30 39.24
N ARG A 250 47.97 20.09 39.00
CA ARG A 250 48.32 18.90 39.80
C ARG A 250 48.21 17.57 39.03
N LEU A 251 49.39 17.08 38.63
CA LEU A 251 49.93 15.71 38.61
C LEU A 251 49.20 14.53 37.92
N ARG A 252 50.01 13.88 37.06
CA ARG A 252 49.87 12.61 36.31
C ARG A 252 49.41 11.40 37.13
N SER A 253 48.70 10.47 36.48
CA SER A 253 49.11 9.06 36.28
C SER A 253 48.08 8.34 35.39
N GLY A 254 48.56 7.42 34.55
CA GLY A 254 47.79 6.82 33.46
C GLY A 254 46.83 5.74 33.90
N VAL A 255 46.00 5.27 32.95
CA VAL A 255 45.56 3.87 32.77
C VAL A 255 44.59 3.81 31.56
N SER A 256 44.93 2.90 30.63
CA SER A 256 44.09 2.18 29.67
C SER A 256 43.33 2.91 28.55
N HIS A 257 43.80 2.71 27.32
CA HIS A 257 42.95 2.71 26.13
C HIS A 257 41.96 1.54 26.22
N GLN A 258 40.69 1.81 26.49
CA GLN A 258 39.60 0.92 26.10
C GLN A 258 39.15 1.27 24.67
N PRO A 259 38.82 0.28 23.83
CA PRO A 259 38.26 0.55 22.52
C PRO A 259 36.90 1.23 22.73
N GLN A 260 36.68 2.38 22.08
CA GLN A 260 35.36 3.00 22.03
C GLN A 260 34.36 1.99 21.46
N PRO A 261 33.15 1.87 22.03
CA PRO A 261 32.09 1.14 21.37
C PRO A 261 31.81 1.83 20.02
N GLU A 262 31.74 1.04 18.95
CA GLU A 262 31.36 1.51 17.63
C GLU A 262 30.07 2.33 17.74
N ASN A 263 30.07 3.57 17.22
CA ASN A 263 28.93 4.46 17.29
C ASN A 263 27.81 3.88 16.41
N GLU A 264 26.91 3.06 16.98
CA GLU A 264 25.75 2.49 16.28
C GLU A 264 24.94 3.63 15.65
N SER A 265 24.74 3.59 14.33
CA SER A 265 24.05 4.66 13.64
C SER A 265 22.60 4.80 14.15
N PHE A 266 22.08 6.04 14.28
CA PHE A 266 20.70 6.30 14.69
C PHE A 266 19.66 5.39 14.01
N ASN A 267 19.81 5.21 12.69
CA ASN A 267 18.93 4.39 11.88
C ASN A 267 18.97 2.92 12.32
N GLU A 268 20.13 2.39 12.66
CA GLU A 268 20.30 1.01 13.13
C GLU A 268 19.62 0.78 14.49
N ILE A 269 19.77 1.72 15.42
CA ILE A 269 19.12 1.66 16.75
C ILE A 269 17.59 1.62 16.60
N LEU A 270 17.01 2.55 15.84
CA LEU A 270 15.57 2.59 15.64
C LEU A 270 15.07 1.39 14.83
N LEU A 271 15.82 0.95 13.83
CA LEU A 271 15.47 -0.22 13.05
C LEU A 271 15.42 -1.47 13.93
N ASN A 272 16.45 -1.69 14.75
CA ASN A 272 16.49 -2.79 15.72
C ASN A 272 15.32 -2.70 16.72
N LYS A 273 14.99 -1.50 17.19
CA LYS A 273 13.83 -1.27 18.07
C LYS A 273 12.52 -1.69 17.40
N PHE A 274 12.24 -1.21 16.18
CA PHE A 274 10.99 -1.52 15.48
C PHE A 274 10.90 -2.98 15.07
N VAL A 275 11.99 -3.58 14.57
CA VAL A 275 12.08 -5.01 14.25
C VAL A 275 11.74 -5.85 15.49
N ARG A 276 12.33 -5.56 16.65
CA ARG A 276 12.04 -6.27 17.90
C ARG A 276 10.58 -6.13 18.33
N ARG A 277 10.00 -4.92 18.22
CA ARG A 277 8.58 -4.68 18.57
C ARG A 277 7.62 -5.43 17.64
N LEU A 278 7.87 -5.42 16.34
CA LEU A 278 7.05 -6.16 15.36
C LEU A 278 7.13 -7.68 15.60
N GLN A 279 8.33 -8.21 15.86
CA GLN A 279 8.52 -9.62 16.24
C GLN A 279 7.79 -9.97 17.56
N GLN A 280 7.73 -9.06 18.53
CA GLN A 280 6.96 -9.26 19.75
C GLN A 280 5.46 -9.43 19.47
N PHE A 281 4.89 -8.64 18.56
CA PHE A 281 3.48 -8.81 18.17
C PHE A 281 3.22 -10.17 17.50
N VAL A 282 4.13 -10.63 16.65
CA VAL A 282 4.05 -11.97 16.05
C VAL A 282 4.07 -13.04 17.14
N ASN A 283 5.03 -12.98 18.06
CA ASN A 283 5.15 -13.94 19.16
C ASN A 283 3.92 -13.97 20.08
N ILE A 284 3.30 -12.81 20.34
CA ILE A 284 2.07 -12.71 21.12
C ILE A 284 0.93 -13.42 20.36
N ALA A 285 0.78 -13.11 19.08
CA ALA A 285 -0.30 -13.68 18.27
C ALA A 285 -0.14 -15.19 18.01
N GLU A 286 1.09 -15.70 17.92
CA GLU A 286 1.35 -17.14 17.80
C GLU A 286 1.04 -17.91 19.08
N LYS A 287 1.13 -17.26 20.24
CA LYS A 287 0.77 -17.83 21.55
C LYS A 287 -0.71 -17.65 21.91
N GLY A 288 -1.56 -17.30 20.95
CA GLY A 288 -2.99 -17.05 21.17
C GLY A 288 -3.30 -15.74 21.91
N GLY A 289 -2.31 -14.87 22.15
CA GLY A 289 -2.51 -13.59 22.82
C GLY A 289 -3.16 -12.53 21.92
N GLU A 290 -3.92 -11.64 22.53
CA GLU A 290 -4.54 -10.50 21.85
C GLU A 290 -3.52 -9.36 21.64
N VAL A 291 -3.46 -8.84 20.42
CA VAL A 291 -2.57 -7.72 20.07
C VAL A 291 -3.36 -6.42 20.12
N ASN A 292 -2.88 -5.45 20.90
CA ASN A 292 -3.51 -4.13 20.99
C ASN A 292 -3.47 -3.39 19.64
N LYS A 293 -4.66 -3.11 19.07
CA LYS A 293 -4.84 -2.42 17.77
C LYS A 293 -4.07 -1.11 17.67
N LEU A 294 -4.18 -0.24 18.69
CA LEU A 294 -3.61 1.11 18.66
C LEU A 294 -2.08 1.05 18.66
N SER A 295 -1.50 0.25 19.55
CA SER A 295 -0.05 0.08 19.65
C SER A 295 0.53 -0.55 18.38
N PHE A 296 -0.14 -1.56 17.81
CA PHE A 296 0.29 -2.17 16.55
C PHE A 296 0.29 -1.15 15.40
N ARG A 297 -0.79 -0.36 15.28
CA ARG A 297 -0.91 0.68 14.26
C ARG A 297 0.13 1.78 14.39
N GLU A 298 0.40 2.24 15.60
CA GLU A 298 1.41 3.27 15.87
C GLU A 298 2.81 2.78 15.50
N ILE A 299 3.21 1.59 15.97
CA ILE A 299 4.53 1.01 15.69
C ILE A 299 4.73 0.78 14.19
N CYS A 300 3.72 0.23 13.50
CA CYS A 300 3.79 0.04 12.05
C CYS A 300 3.90 1.38 11.29
N SER A 301 3.21 2.43 11.77
CA SER A 301 3.25 3.76 11.16
C SER A 301 4.62 4.44 11.34
N GLN A 302 5.20 4.37 12.54
CA GLN A 302 6.53 4.89 12.83
C GLN A 302 7.63 4.12 12.07
N ALA A 303 7.54 2.79 12.01
CA ALA A 303 8.43 1.96 11.22
C ALA A 303 8.38 2.30 9.72
N THR A 304 7.19 2.55 9.19
CA THR A 304 6.98 2.97 7.79
C THR A 304 7.58 4.34 7.53
N ALA A 305 7.36 5.31 8.42
CA ALA A 305 7.99 6.62 8.33
C ALA A 305 9.52 6.54 8.35
N LEU A 306 10.10 5.66 9.19
CA LEU A 306 11.54 5.41 9.21
C LEU A 306 12.04 4.86 7.87
N LEU A 307 11.38 3.83 7.34
CA LEU A 307 11.73 3.26 6.03
C LEU A 307 11.71 4.31 4.93
N LEU A 308 10.63 5.07 4.82
CA LEU A 308 10.48 6.11 3.80
C LEU A 308 11.53 7.23 3.95
N SER A 309 11.89 7.58 5.20
CA SER A 309 12.93 8.60 5.46
C SER A 309 14.35 8.16 5.07
N ASN A 310 14.60 6.84 4.98
CA ASN A 310 15.90 6.27 4.64
C ASN A 310 16.07 6.05 3.12
N LEU A 311 14.98 6.02 2.35
CA LEU A 311 15.04 5.86 0.89
C LEU A 311 15.73 7.03 0.17
N GLY A 312 15.75 8.22 0.79
CA GLY A 312 16.40 9.40 0.24
C GLY A 312 17.90 9.52 0.58
N SER A 313 18.44 8.62 1.40
CA SER A 313 19.86 8.63 1.81
C SER A 313 20.60 7.45 1.19
N ASP A 314 21.64 7.72 0.39
CA ASP A 314 22.48 6.73 -0.33
C ASP A 314 23.31 5.78 0.57
N SER A 315 22.95 5.62 1.84
CA SER A 315 23.69 4.78 2.79
C SER A 315 23.41 3.29 2.54
N LYS A 316 24.25 2.66 1.73
CA LYS A 316 24.27 1.20 1.45
C LYS A 316 24.41 0.32 2.70
N SER A 317 24.78 0.87 3.86
CA SER A 317 25.08 0.11 5.08
C SER A 317 23.86 -0.51 5.78
N ASN A 318 22.63 -0.07 5.51
CA ASN A 318 21.43 -0.49 6.25
C ASN A 318 20.37 -1.22 5.40
N LEU A 319 20.76 -1.76 4.24
CA LEU A 319 19.82 -2.38 3.29
C LEU A 319 19.14 -3.63 3.88
N GLU A 320 19.89 -4.47 4.59
CA GLU A 320 19.38 -5.72 5.19
C GLU A 320 18.39 -5.47 6.34
N GLY A 321 18.68 -4.48 7.19
CA GLY A 321 17.73 -4.09 8.23
C GLY A 321 16.43 -3.55 7.63
N SER A 322 16.55 -2.75 6.57
CA SER A 322 15.39 -2.11 5.93
C SER A 322 14.52 -3.14 5.20
N SER A 323 15.13 -4.13 4.55
CA SER A 323 14.43 -5.26 3.93
C SER A 323 13.70 -6.11 4.99
N GLN A 324 14.35 -6.40 6.12
CA GLN A 324 13.74 -7.13 7.22
C GLN A 324 12.55 -6.38 7.84
N LEU A 325 12.66 -5.06 7.99
CA LEU A 325 11.56 -4.23 8.51
C LEU A 325 10.38 -4.19 7.53
N LEU A 326 10.64 -4.03 6.22
CA LEU A 326 9.61 -4.09 5.18
C LEU A 326 8.89 -5.45 5.17
N ARG A 327 9.65 -6.54 5.27
CA ARG A 327 9.11 -7.90 5.41
C ARG A 327 8.18 -8.00 6.61
N LEU A 328 8.61 -7.54 7.79
CA LEU A 328 7.76 -7.59 8.98
C LEU A 328 6.47 -6.78 8.83
N LEU A 329 6.52 -5.59 8.20
CA LEU A 329 5.32 -4.80 7.91
C LEU A 329 4.34 -5.51 6.97
N CYS A 330 4.82 -6.40 6.09
CA CYS A 330 3.99 -7.22 5.21
C CYS A 330 3.46 -8.48 5.92
N TRP A 331 4.29 -9.16 6.71
CA TRP A 331 3.96 -10.45 7.32
C TRP A 331 3.19 -10.35 8.64
N CYS A 332 3.43 -9.33 9.48
CA CYS A 332 2.77 -9.20 10.79
C CYS A 332 1.24 -9.27 10.71
N PRO A 333 0.56 -8.55 9.78
CA PRO A 333 -0.89 -8.68 9.61
C PRO A 333 -1.36 -10.11 9.30
N ALA A 334 -0.59 -10.88 8.52
CA ALA A 334 -0.90 -12.28 8.19
C ALA A 334 -0.68 -13.23 9.39
N TYR A 335 0.34 -12.98 10.22
CA TYR A 335 0.56 -13.76 11.45
C TYR A 335 -0.53 -13.51 12.50
N ILE A 336 -0.90 -12.24 12.71
CA ILE A 336 -1.94 -11.84 13.67
C ILE A 336 -3.31 -12.34 13.19
N SER A 337 -3.58 -12.16 11.89
CA SER A 337 -4.75 -12.68 11.18
C SER A 337 -6.11 -12.22 11.74
N THR A 338 -6.18 -10.99 12.27
CA THR A 338 -7.42 -10.34 12.69
C THR A 338 -7.79 -9.21 11.72
N PRO A 339 -9.08 -8.80 11.65
CA PRO A 339 -9.51 -7.67 10.82
C PRO A 339 -8.72 -6.39 11.14
N ASP A 340 -8.53 -6.09 12.42
CA ASP A 340 -7.82 -4.90 12.89
C ASP A 340 -6.35 -4.85 12.45
N ALA A 341 -5.66 -5.98 12.53
CA ALA A 341 -4.28 -6.09 12.08
C ALA A 341 -4.19 -5.97 10.56
N MET A 342 -5.16 -6.53 9.84
CA MET A 342 -5.22 -6.44 8.38
C MET A 342 -5.57 -5.03 7.89
N GLU A 343 -6.47 -4.31 8.57
CA GLU A 343 -6.73 -2.89 8.31
C GLU A 343 -5.45 -2.07 8.42
N THR A 344 -4.69 -2.31 9.49
CA THR A 344 -3.37 -1.69 9.69
C THR A 344 -2.42 -2.07 8.56
N GLY A 345 -2.40 -3.34 8.14
CA GLY A 345 -1.63 -3.80 6.98
C GLY A 345 -1.96 -3.01 5.72
N VAL A 346 -3.23 -2.98 5.32
CA VAL A 346 -3.70 -2.26 4.12
C VAL A 346 -3.37 -0.77 4.19
N PHE A 347 -3.54 -0.14 5.36
CA PHE A 347 -3.16 1.25 5.59
C PHE A 347 -1.67 1.50 5.29
N ILE A 348 -0.81 0.64 5.82
CA ILE A 348 0.65 0.74 5.70
C ILE A 348 1.13 0.40 4.29
N TRP A 349 0.63 -0.68 3.69
CA TRP A 349 0.99 -1.09 2.34
C TRP A 349 0.59 -0.02 1.33
N THR A 350 -0.61 0.55 1.48
CA THR A 350 -1.05 1.67 0.65
C THR A 350 -0.14 2.89 0.81
N TRP A 351 0.29 3.20 2.05
CA TRP A 351 1.24 4.29 2.27
C TRP A 351 2.58 4.04 1.58
N LEU A 352 3.16 2.85 1.76
CA LEU A 352 4.44 2.47 1.15
C LEU A 352 4.41 2.59 -0.38
N VAL A 353 3.40 1.99 -1.03
CA VAL A 353 3.32 1.97 -2.50
C VAL A 353 2.94 3.32 -3.11
N SER A 354 2.32 4.23 -2.35
CA SER A 354 2.02 5.59 -2.81
C SER A 354 3.19 6.55 -2.60
N ALA A 355 3.90 6.45 -1.47
CA ALA A 355 5.03 7.32 -1.16
C ALA A 355 6.33 6.88 -1.85
N ALA A 356 6.53 5.57 -2.03
CA ALA A 356 7.69 4.97 -2.67
C ALA A 356 7.27 3.85 -3.66
N PRO A 357 6.79 4.22 -4.87
CA PRO A 357 6.35 3.26 -5.89
C PRO A 357 7.41 2.21 -6.28
N GLN A 358 8.70 2.54 -6.15
CA GLN A 358 9.82 1.62 -6.39
C GLN A 358 9.84 0.42 -5.43
N LEU A 359 9.22 0.53 -4.26
CA LEU A 359 9.05 -0.60 -3.33
C LEU A 359 7.87 -1.50 -3.71
N GLY A 360 7.07 -1.14 -4.72
CA GLY A 360 5.84 -1.83 -5.08
C GLY A 360 6.03 -3.33 -5.35
N SER A 361 7.04 -3.70 -6.14
CA SER A 361 7.35 -5.10 -6.43
C SER A 361 7.81 -5.86 -5.18
N LEU A 362 8.64 -5.24 -4.34
CA LEU A 362 9.12 -5.84 -3.08
C LEU A 362 7.99 -6.08 -2.08
N VAL A 363 7.14 -5.08 -1.87
CA VAL A 363 5.95 -5.19 -1.00
C VAL A 363 5.05 -6.29 -1.53
N LEU A 364 4.74 -6.30 -2.83
CA LEU A 364 3.86 -7.31 -3.40
C LEU A 364 4.46 -8.71 -3.31
N ALA A 365 5.78 -8.87 -3.48
CA ALA A 365 6.45 -10.16 -3.34
C ALA A 365 6.29 -10.73 -1.91
N GLU A 366 6.56 -9.91 -0.89
CA GLU A 366 6.40 -10.31 0.51
C GLU A 366 4.93 -10.62 0.86
N LEU A 367 3.97 -9.87 0.30
CA LEU A 367 2.54 -10.17 0.47
C LEU A 367 2.14 -11.48 -0.21
N VAL A 368 2.64 -11.75 -1.42
CA VAL A 368 2.37 -13.02 -2.11
C VAL A 368 2.95 -14.20 -1.33
N ASP A 369 4.17 -14.08 -0.81
CA ASP A 369 4.77 -15.14 0.02
C ASP A 369 3.98 -15.35 1.32
N ALA A 370 3.56 -14.27 1.98
CA ALA A 370 2.72 -14.36 3.16
C ALA A 370 1.35 -15.01 2.86
N TRP A 371 0.74 -14.73 1.70
CA TRP A 371 -0.51 -15.36 1.26
C TRP A 371 -0.34 -16.86 1.00
N LEU A 372 0.73 -17.26 0.30
CA LEU A 372 1.03 -18.67 0.07
C LEU A 372 1.29 -19.40 1.41
N TRP A 373 1.93 -18.73 2.36
CA TRP A 373 2.11 -19.25 3.71
C TRP A 373 0.77 -19.43 4.45
N THR A 374 -0.24 -18.57 4.28
CA THR A 374 -1.57 -18.81 4.89
C THR A 374 -2.28 -20.02 4.28
N ILE A 375 -2.02 -20.34 3.01
CA ILE A 375 -2.48 -21.58 2.37
C ILE A 375 -1.82 -22.80 3.01
N ASP A 376 -0.49 -22.77 3.15
CA ASP A 376 0.28 -23.91 3.65
C ASP A 376 0.04 -24.17 5.14
N THR A 377 -0.17 -23.10 5.91
CA THR A 377 -0.53 -23.18 7.34
C THR A 377 -2.02 -23.28 7.60
N LYS A 378 -2.85 -23.38 6.56
CA LYS A 378 -4.31 -23.59 6.64
C LYS A 378 -5.00 -22.53 7.51
N ARG A 379 -4.82 -21.25 7.18
CA ARG A 379 -5.41 -20.12 7.92
C ARG A 379 -6.56 -19.47 7.17
N GLY A 380 -7.52 -18.92 7.91
CA GLY A 380 -8.66 -18.15 7.38
C GLY A 380 -9.39 -18.82 6.22
N LEU A 381 -9.26 -18.24 5.01
CA LEU A 381 -9.89 -18.78 3.80
C LEU A 381 -9.48 -20.22 3.49
N PHE A 382 -8.33 -20.67 3.99
CA PHE A 382 -7.77 -22.00 3.77
C PHE A 382 -7.82 -22.91 4.99
N ALA A 383 -8.58 -22.51 6.02
CA ALA A 383 -8.70 -23.28 7.24
C ALA A 383 -9.34 -24.66 6.99
N SER A 384 -8.71 -25.70 7.55
CA SER A 384 -9.33 -27.02 7.63
C SER A 384 -10.47 -26.98 8.65
N GLU A 385 -11.59 -27.59 8.31
CA GLU A 385 -12.80 -27.64 9.14
C GLU A 385 -12.48 -28.27 10.51
N ALA A 386 -12.78 -27.57 11.61
CA ALA A 386 -12.95 -28.21 12.92
C ALA A 386 -14.24 -29.02 12.81
N ARG A 387 -14.11 -30.33 12.71
CA ARG A 387 -15.19 -31.18 12.19
C ARG A 387 -16.38 -31.24 13.15
N TYR A 388 -16.24 -30.86 14.43
CA TYR A 388 -17.27 -31.09 15.45
C TYR A 388 -17.23 -30.13 16.66
N SER A 389 -17.37 -28.83 16.44
CA SER A 389 -17.43 -27.84 17.54
C SER A 389 -18.83 -27.18 17.60
N GLY A 390 -19.55 -27.35 18.72
CA GLY A 390 -20.84 -26.69 18.96
C GLY A 390 -21.85 -27.51 19.79
N PRO A 391 -23.00 -26.93 20.20
CA PRO A 391 -24.02 -27.62 21.00
C PRO A 391 -24.59 -28.86 20.30
N THR A 392 -24.76 -28.81 18.98
CA THR A 392 -25.26 -29.90 18.14
C THR A 392 -24.25 -31.04 17.97
N ALA A 393 -22.95 -30.79 18.10
CA ALA A 393 -21.93 -31.84 18.12
C ALA A 393 -22.06 -32.72 19.38
N LYS A 394 -22.53 -32.14 20.50
CA LYS A 394 -22.84 -32.86 21.76
C LYS A 394 -24.16 -33.65 21.71
N LEU A 395 -25.02 -33.38 20.72
CA LEU A 395 -26.38 -33.94 20.62
C LEU A 395 -26.49 -35.05 19.56
N ARG A 396 -25.39 -35.49 18.95
CA ARG A 396 -25.45 -36.62 18.01
C ARG A 396 -25.64 -37.94 18.77
N PRO A 397 -26.68 -38.72 18.48
CA PRO A 397 -26.75 -40.13 18.88
C PRO A 397 -25.77 -40.89 17.98
N HIS A 398 -24.62 -41.30 18.50
CA HIS A 398 -23.59 -41.91 17.66
C HIS A 398 -23.71 -43.44 17.60
N LEU A 399 -23.42 -44.05 16.45
CA LEU A 399 -22.90 -45.43 16.41
C LEU A 399 -21.36 -45.48 16.65
N SER A 400 -20.69 -44.33 16.81
CA SER A 400 -19.37 -44.20 17.45
C SER A 400 -19.12 -42.74 17.88
N PRO A 401 -19.00 -42.42 19.18
CA PRO A 401 -18.71 -41.06 19.65
C PRO A 401 -17.37 -40.57 19.13
N GLY A 402 -17.35 -39.45 18.42
CA GLY A 402 -16.15 -38.64 18.27
C GLY A 402 -16.13 -37.65 19.43
N GLU A 403 -15.02 -37.55 20.16
CA GLU A 403 -14.88 -36.52 21.19
C GLU A 403 -15.07 -35.13 20.53
N PRO A 404 -15.84 -34.22 21.16
CA PRO A 404 -16.01 -32.87 20.63
C PRO A 404 -14.62 -32.23 20.48
N GLU A 405 -14.29 -31.85 19.25
CA GLU A 405 -13.01 -31.24 18.94
C GLU A 405 -12.91 -29.89 19.65
N GLN A 406 -11.73 -29.61 20.23
CA GLN A 406 -11.48 -28.35 20.93
C GLN A 406 -11.84 -27.18 20.01
N LEU A 407 -12.54 -26.19 20.56
CA LEU A 407 -12.86 -24.97 19.81
C LEU A 407 -11.54 -24.38 19.31
N PRO A 408 -11.45 -23.94 18.04
CA PRO A 408 -10.24 -23.30 17.57
C PRO A 408 -9.92 -22.10 18.45
N GLU A 409 -8.64 -21.96 18.80
CA GLU A 409 -8.13 -20.93 19.71
C GLU A 409 -8.42 -19.50 19.21
N LYS A 410 -8.62 -19.34 17.89
CA LYS A 410 -9.00 -18.09 17.23
C LYS A 410 -10.30 -18.27 16.45
N ASP A 411 -11.14 -17.24 16.45
CA ASP A 411 -12.36 -17.22 15.66
C ASP A 411 -12.02 -17.38 14.15
N PRO A 412 -12.50 -18.44 13.48
CA PRO A 412 -12.26 -18.62 12.05
C PRO A 412 -12.83 -17.47 11.22
N VAL A 413 -13.88 -16.79 11.69
CA VAL A 413 -14.52 -15.68 10.98
C VAL A 413 -13.60 -14.47 10.88
N GLU A 414 -12.89 -14.12 11.96
CA GLU A 414 -11.93 -13.02 11.97
C GLU A 414 -10.84 -13.20 10.90
N GLN A 415 -10.29 -14.41 10.80
CA GLN A 415 -9.25 -14.74 9.81
C GLN A 415 -9.81 -14.69 8.37
N ILE A 416 -11.05 -15.11 8.16
CA ILE A 416 -11.74 -15.03 6.86
C ILE A 416 -11.96 -13.56 6.45
N ILE A 417 -12.35 -12.70 7.40
CA ILE A 417 -12.52 -11.26 7.17
C ILE A 417 -11.17 -10.60 6.86
N ALA A 418 -10.10 -10.98 7.56
CA ALA A 418 -8.75 -10.52 7.24
C ALA A 418 -8.36 -10.85 5.77
N HIS A 419 -8.59 -12.09 5.31
CA HIS A 419 -8.35 -12.43 3.89
C HIS A 419 -9.22 -11.60 2.93
N ARG A 420 -10.45 -11.26 3.31
CA ARG A 420 -11.34 -10.41 2.50
C ARG A 420 -10.79 -8.99 2.33
N LEU A 421 -10.33 -8.37 3.42
CA LEU A 421 -9.70 -7.04 3.38
C LEU A 421 -8.43 -7.07 2.52
N TRP A 422 -7.60 -8.10 2.69
CA TRP A 422 -6.40 -8.29 1.90
C TRP A 422 -6.70 -8.41 0.40
N LEU A 423 -7.68 -9.23 0.02
CA LEU A 423 -8.11 -9.36 -1.37
C LEU A 423 -8.65 -8.04 -1.95
N GLY A 424 -9.33 -7.23 -1.14
CA GLY A 424 -9.76 -5.89 -1.54
C GLY A 424 -8.60 -5.01 -1.99
N PHE A 425 -7.52 -5.00 -1.20
CA PHE A 425 -6.28 -4.31 -1.57
C PHE A 425 -5.65 -4.93 -2.83
N LEU A 426 -5.55 -6.25 -2.93
CA LEU A 426 -4.95 -6.92 -4.09
C LEU A 426 -5.71 -6.68 -5.40
N ILE A 427 -7.05 -6.60 -5.36
CA ILE A 427 -7.87 -6.24 -6.51
C ILE A 427 -7.60 -4.79 -6.94
N ASP A 428 -7.55 -3.85 -5.99
CA ASP A 428 -7.18 -2.45 -6.29
C ASP A 428 -5.79 -2.36 -6.93
N ARG A 429 -4.81 -3.05 -6.34
CA ARG A 429 -3.44 -3.11 -6.87
C ARG A 429 -3.39 -3.71 -8.26
N PHE A 430 -4.16 -4.77 -8.53
CA PHE A 430 -4.26 -5.37 -9.85
C PHE A 430 -4.73 -4.37 -10.91
N GLU A 431 -5.73 -3.52 -10.62
CA GLU A 431 -6.23 -2.51 -11.56
C GLU A 431 -5.17 -1.49 -11.97
N VAL A 432 -4.20 -1.24 -11.10
CA VAL A 432 -3.08 -0.32 -11.37
C VAL A 432 -2.00 -1.04 -12.17
N VAL A 433 -1.53 -2.19 -11.68
CA VAL A 433 -0.32 -2.85 -12.21
C VAL A 433 -0.54 -3.54 -13.55
N ARG A 434 -1.80 -3.87 -13.90
CA ARG A 434 -2.18 -4.41 -15.22
C ARG A 434 -1.71 -3.55 -16.38
N HIS A 435 -1.52 -2.25 -16.16
CA HIS A 435 -1.13 -1.31 -17.20
C HIS A 435 0.39 -1.11 -17.30
N ASN A 436 1.14 -1.22 -16.19
CA ASN A 436 2.53 -0.74 -16.14
C ASN A 436 3.57 -1.68 -15.54
N SER A 437 3.21 -2.80 -14.90
CA SER A 437 4.22 -3.66 -14.24
C SER A 437 3.99 -5.15 -14.49
N VAL A 438 4.78 -5.71 -15.42
CA VAL A 438 4.80 -7.15 -15.71
C VAL A 438 5.27 -7.95 -14.49
N GLU A 439 6.31 -7.47 -13.80
CA GLU A 439 6.85 -8.11 -12.60
C GLU A 439 5.76 -8.30 -11.52
N GLN A 440 5.00 -7.25 -11.20
CA GLN A 440 3.91 -7.33 -10.22
C GLN A 440 2.77 -8.23 -10.71
N LEU A 441 2.49 -8.27 -12.02
CA LEU A 441 1.52 -9.20 -12.57
C LEU A 441 1.97 -10.67 -12.44
N LEU A 442 3.25 -10.97 -12.61
CA LEU A 442 3.78 -12.32 -12.40
C LEU A 442 3.68 -12.76 -10.93
N LEU A 443 3.89 -11.84 -9.99
CA LEU A 443 3.67 -12.09 -8.56
C LEU A 443 2.20 -12.43 -8.26
N LEU A 444 1.25 -11.66 -8.80
CA LEU A 444 -0.19 -11.97 -8.69
C LEU A 444 -0.53 -13.31 -9.36
N GLY A 445 0.07 -13.62 -10.50
CA GLY A 445 -0.08 -14.90 -11.18
C GLY A 445 0.38 -16.06 -10.31
N ARG A 446 1.55 -15.95 -9.67
CA ARG A 446 2.07 -16.95 -8.72
C ARG A 446 1.12 -17.15 -7.53
N MET A 447 0.58 -16.07 -6.97
CA MET A 447 -0.40 -16.11 -5.89
C MET A 447 -1.67 -16.88 -6.29
N LEU A 448 -2.23 -16.56 -7.46
CA LEU A 448 -3.45 -17.19 -7.99
C LEU A 448 -3.21 -18.66 -8.32
N GLN A 449 -2.06 -19.00 -8.91
CA GLN A 449 -1.68 -20.39 -9.18
C GLN A 449 -1.55 -21.23 -7.91
N GLY A 450 -0.99 -20.65 -6.84
CA GLY A 450 -0.93 -21.29 -5.52
C GLY A 450 -2.31 -21.46 -4.89
N THR A 451 -3.18 -20.46 -5.05
CA THR A 451 -4.55 -20.46 -4.54
C THR A 451 -5.44 -21.49 -5.23
N ALA A 452 -5.35 -21.61 -6.55
CA ALA A 452 -6.13 -22.55 -7.36
C ALA A 452 -5.47 -23.95 -7.47
N LYS A 453 -4.48 -24.26 -6.62
CA LYS A 453 -3.79 -25.55 -6.64
C LYS A 453 -4.73 -26.65 -6.12
N LEU A 454 -4.80 -27.77 -6.85
CA LEU A 454 -5.55 -28.96 -6.47
C LEU A 454 -4.70 -29.87 -5.55
N PRO A 455 -5.32 -30.59 -4.59
CA PRO A 455 -6.73 -30.50 -4.20
C PRO A 455 -7.02 -29.17 -3.50
N TRP A 456 -8.25 -28.66 -3.65
CA TRP A 456 -8.64 -27.37 -3.10
C TRP A 456 -8.54 -27.35 -1.58
N LYS A 457 -7.94 -26.28 -1.07
CA LYS A 457 -7.72 -26.05 0.36
C LYS A 457 -8.71 -25.05 0.97
N PHE A 458 -9.78 -24.67 0.26
CA PHE A 458 -10.74 -23.68 0.75
C PHE A 458 -11.55 -24.16 1.96
N SER A 459 -11.76 -23.26 2.90
CA SER A 459 -12.65 -23.45 4.04
C SER A 459 -14.10 -23.61 3.58
N ARG A 460 -14.82 -24.51 4.23
CA ARG A 460 -16.26 -24.75 4.02
C ARG A 460 -17.14 -23.89 4.92
N HIS A 461 -16.54 -23.04 5.75
CA HIS A 461 -17.26 -22.17 6.66
C HIS A 461 -18.16 -21.21 5.86
N PRO A 462 -19.45 -21.02 6.20
CA PRO A 462 -20.36 -20.17 5.43
C PRO A 462 -19.86 -18.73 5.22
N ALA A 463 -19.16 -18.17 6.22
CA ALA A 463 -18.54 -16.85 6.11
C ALA A 463 -17.44 -16.74 5.03
N ALA A 464 -16.83 -17.86 4.62
CA ALA A 464 -15.79 -17.88 3.58
C ALA A 464 -16.34 -17.60 2.18
N THR A 465 -17.64 -17.79 1.95
CA THR A 465 -18.29 -17.66 0.63
C THR A 465 -17.96 -16.34 -0.07
N GLY A 466 -18.12 -15.21 0.63
CA GLY A 466 -17.84 -13.90 0.05
C GLY A 466 -16.35 -13.72 -0.30
N THR A 467 -15.46 -14.19 0.56
CA THR A 467 -14.01 -14.13 0.35
C THR A 467 -13.57 -15.04 -0.81
N PHE A 468 -14.15 -16.25 -0.91
CA PHE A 468 -13.95 -17.18 -2.02
C PHE A 468 -14.31 -16.54 -3.36
N PHE A 469 -15.52 -16.02 -3.53
CA PHE A 469 -15.91 -15.38 -4.79
C PHE A 469 -15.10 -14.11 -5.09
N THR A 470 -14.60 -13.42 -4.06
CA THR A 470 -13.70 -12.28 -4.24
C THR A 470 -12.36 -12.72 -4.87
N VAL A 471 -11.76 -13.82 -4.42
CA VAL A 471 -10.52 -14.32 -5.03
C VAL A 471 -10.76 -14.92 -6.42
N MET A 472 -11.90 -15.58 -6.65
CA MET A 472 -12.28 -16.04 -7.98
C MET A 472 -12.47 -14.87 -8.96
N LEU A 473 -13.10 -13.77 -8.51
CA LEU A 473 -13.23 -12.54 -9.30
C LEU A 473 -11.88 -11.94 -9.68
N LEU A 474 -10.92 -11.89 -8.73
CA LEU A 474 -9.56 -11.47 -9.02
C LEU A 474 -8.90 -12.39 -10.06
N GLY A 475 -9.07 -13.70 -9.92
CA GLY A 475 -8.59 -14.69 -10.89
C GLY A 475 -9.14 -14.49 -12.29
N LEU A 476 -10.45 -14.30 -12.44
CA LEU A 476 -11.10 -14.04 -13.73
C LEU A 476 -10.64 -12.70 -14.33
N LYS A 477 -10.56 -11.64 -13.51
CA LYS A 477 -10.00 -10.36 -13.94
C LYS A 477 -8.56 -10.51 -14.46
N PHE A 478 -7.73 -11.25 -13.75
CA PHE A 478 -6.35 -11.54 -14.15
C PHE A 478 -6.28 -12.29 -15.49
N CYS A 479 -7.09 -13.35 -15.65
CA CYS A 479 -7.12 -14.14 -16.89
C CYS A 479 -7.66 -13.33 -18.07
N SER A 480 -8.58 -12.39 -17.85
CA SER A 480 -9.10 -11.51 -18.92
C SER A 480 -8.02 -10.63 -19.57
N CYS A 481 -6.89 -10.40 -18.90
CA CYS A 481 -5.75 -9.68 -19.46
C CYS A 481 -4.99 -10.47 -20.53
N GLN A 482 -5.35 -11.73 -20.81
CA GLN A 482 -4.71 -12.55 -21.85
C GLN A 482 -4.67 -11.92 -23.24
N SER A 483 -5.61 -11.02 -23.54
CA SER A 483 -5.66 -10.27 -24.81
C SER A 483 -4.91 -8.94 -24.77
N GLN A 484 -4.50 -8.46 -23.59
CA GLN A 484 -3.94 -7.12 -23.39
C GLN A 484 -2.42 -7.17 -23.17
N GLY A 485 -1.69 -6.59 -24.12
CA GLY A 485 -0.26 -6.25 -24.10
C GLY A 485 0.65 -7.09 -23.19
N ASN A 486 0.85 -6.60 -21.96
CA ASN A 486 1.87 -7.03 -21.00
C ASN A 486 1.90 -8.54 -20.67
N LEU A 487 0.79 -9.25 -20.83
CA LEU A 487 0.70 -10.69 -20.54
C LEU A 487 0.47 -11.57 -21.77
N GLN A 488 0.52 -11.02 -22.99
CA GLN A 488 0.27 -11.78 -24.22
C GLN A 488 1.22 -12.98 -24.38
N SER A 489 2.46 -12.86 -23.91
CA SER A 489 3.48 -13.92 -23.96
C SER A 489 3.18 -15.11 -23.04
N PHE A 490 2.25 -14.98 -22.09
CA PHE A 490 1.90 -15.99 -21.08
C PHE A 490 0.55 -16.67 -21.32
N LYS A 491 -0.02 -16.55 -22.52
CA LYS A 491 -1.38 -17.01 -22.87
C LYS A 491 -1.70 -18.44 -22.40
N THR A 492 -0.82 -19.41 -22.65
CA THR A 492 -1.06 -20.81 -22.25
C THR A 492 -1.12 -20.97 -20.73
N GLY A 493 -0.26 -20.27 -19.97
CA GLY A 493 -0.29 -20.27 -18.51
C GLY A 493 -1.56 -19.64 -17.95
N LEU A 494 -2.05 -18.58 -18.58
CA LEU A 494 -3.32 -17.95 -18.23
C LEU A 494 -4.52 -18.86 -18.50
N GLN A 495 -4.55 -19.58 -19.64
CA GLN A 495 -5.61 -20.53 -19.96
C GLN A 495 -5.67 -21.70 -18.95
N LEU A 496 -4.51 -22.20 -18.52
CA LEU A 496 -4.45 -23.24 -17.48
C LEU A 496 -4.92 -22.72 -16.11
N LEU A 497 -4.61 -21.46 -15.78
CA LEU A 497 -5.09 -20.84 -14.57
C LEU A 497 -6.60 -20.60 -14.63
N GLU A 498 -7.12 -20.14 -15.77
CA GLU A 498 -8.54 -19.93 -16.05
C GLU A 498 -9.33 -21.23 -15.89
N ASP A 499 -8.88 -22.35 -16.47
CA ASP A 499 -9.50 -23.67 -16.28
C ASP A 499 -9.55 -24.08 -14.80
N ARG A 500 -8.51 -23.78 -14.02
CA ARG A 500 -8.49 -24.08 -12.58
C ARG A 500 -9.41 -23.19 -11.74
N ILE A 501 -9.69 -21.97 -12.20
CA ILE A 501 -10.64 -21.04 -11.55
C ILE A 501 -12.08 -21.44 -11.85
N TYR A 502 -12.35 -22.03 -13.03
CA TYR A 502 -13.68 -22.47 -13.44
C TYR A 502 -14.12 -23.81 -12.87
N ARG A 503 -13.18 -24.76 -12.71
CA ARG A 503 -13.41 -25.97 -11.90
C ARG A 503 -13.69 -25.59 -10.46
#